data_AF-A0A388SKD7-F1
#
_entry.id   AF-A0A388SKD7-F1
#
_cell.length_a   1.000
_cell.length_b   1.000
_cell.length_c   1.000
_cell.angle_alpha   90.00
_cell.angle_beta   90.00
_cell.angle_gamma   90.00
#
_symmetry.space_group_name_H-M   'P 1'
#
loop_
_entity.id
_entity.type
_entity.pdbx_description
1 polymer ?
#
loop_
_entity_poly.entity_id
_entity_poly.type
_entity_poly.pdbx_seq_one_letter_code
_entity_poly.pdbx_strand_id
1 'polypeptide(L)'
;MDYLLDGLATALRLLAMGDAETFSAVWITLAASGMSIAACLAIGAPLGFLIGYHDFPGRKAVRIAVDTALCFPTVVIGLLVYLLLSRQGPLGELGLLFTIPGMSIGLTLLGVPIVMAMTALAVEQADARLRLTLLTLGADGRQMLTATLWETRYHLMLAGVAAFGRIVSEVGISMMVGATSSGIPAPSPRPSRWKPARATTPSASPWGWCCWPSPCC
;
A
#
# COMPACT_ATOMS: atom_id res chain seq x y z
N MET A 1 12.09 18.74 -25.97
CA MET A 1 11.52 19.33 -24.73
C MET A 1 10.02 19.54 -24.87
N ASP A 2 9.50 19.59 -26.11
CA ASP A 2 8.09 19.81 -26.41
C ASP A 2 7.17 18.69 -25.91
N TYR A 3 7.63 17.42 -25.94
CA TYR A 3 6.85 16.29 -25.43
C TYR A 3 6.47 16.40 -23.93
N LEU A 4 7.39 16.92 -23.09
CA LEU A 4 7.11 17.12 -21.65
C LEU A 4 6.13 18.28 -21.44
N LEU A 5 6.30 19.36 -22.22
CA LEU A 5 5.44 20.55 -22.15
C LEU A 5 4.03 20.26 -22.69
N ASP A 6 3.93 19.51 -23.78
CA ASP A 6 2.65 19.07 -24.38
C ASP A 6 1.91 18.12 -23.44
N GLY A 7 2.62 17.19 -22.79
CA GLY A 7 2.05 16.32 -21.76
C GLY A 7 1.50 17.11 -20.57
N LEU A 8 2.27 18.08 -20.06
CA LEU A 8 1.84 18.94 -18.96
C LEU A 8 0.63 19.81 -19.36
N ALA A 9 0.66 20.43 -20.54
CA ALA A 9 -0.41 21.26 -21.05
C ALA A 9 -1.70 20.45 -21.25
N THR A 10 -1.59 19.21 -21.75
CA THR A 10 -2.72 18.31 -21.92
C THR A 10 -3.33 17.91 -20.58
N ALA A 11 -2.50 17.57 -19.58
CA ALA A 11 -2.97 17.26 -18.22
C ALA A 11 -3.69 18.44 -17.57
N LEU A 12 -3.11 19.65 -17.66
CA LEU A 12 -3.73 20.88 -17.16
C LEU A 12 -5.05 21.18 -17.87
N ARG A 13 -5.13 20.91 -19.18
CA ARG A 13 -6.36 21.08 -19.96
C ARG A 13 -7.45 20.10 -19.53
N LEU A 14 -7.12 18.83 -19.29
CA LEU A 14 -8.07 17.82 -18.80
C LEU A 14 -8.62 18.17 -17.41
N LEU A 15 -7.75 18.64 -16.50
CA LEU A 15 -8.14 19.16 -15.19
C LEU A 15 -9.04 20.40 -15.31
N ALA A 16 -8.70 21.35 -16.18
CA ALA A 16 -9.47 22.57 -16.40
C ALA A 16 -10.83 22.32 -17.07
N MET A 17 -10.93 21.30 -17.92
CA MET A 17 -12.18 20.89 -18.57
C MET A 17 -13.09 20.06 -17.66
N GLY A 18 -12.66 19.73 -16.43
CA GLY A 18 -13.51 19.06 -15.45
C GLY A 18 -13.86 17.62 -15.83
N ASP A 19 -12.93 16.92 -16.50
CA ASP A 19 -13.19 15.57 -16.97
C ASP A 19 -13.54 14.61 -15.80
N ALA A 20 -14.72 13.98 -15.90
CA ALA A 20 -15.31 13.20 -14.82
C ALA A 20 -14.46 11.98 -14.45
N GLU A 21 -13.73 11.41 -15.41
CA GLU A 21 -12.86 10.25 -15.21
C GLU A 21 -11.62 10.64 -14.37
N THR A 22 -11.03 11.79 -14.70
CA THR A 22 -9.87 12.34 -13.96
C THR A 22 -10.25 12.66 -12.50
N PHE A 23 -11.37 13.32 -12.27
CA PHE A 23 -11.83 13.64 -10.91
C PHE A 23 -12.21 12.39 -10.11
N SER A 24 -12.80 11.38 -10.75
CA SER A 24 -13.08 10.09 -10.12
C SER A 24 -11.80 9.39 -9.65
N ALA A 25 -10.76 9.35 -10.50
CA ALA A 25 -9.47 8.76 -10.15
C ALA A 25 -8.78 9.49 -8.97
N VAL A 26 -8.84 10.83 -8.97
CA VAL A 26 -8.33 11.65 -7.86
C VAL A 26 -9.08 11.33 -6.57
N TRP A 27 -10.42 11.27 -6.61
CA TRP A 27 -11.25 10.96 -5.44
C TRP A 27 -10.96 9.58 -4.86
N ILE A 28 -10.87 8.55 -5.70
CA ILE A 28 -10.55 7.18 -5.27
C ILE A 28 -9.19 7.14 -4.57
N THR A 29 -8.18 7.78 -5.14
CA THR A 29 -6.82 7.81 -4.59
C THR A 29 -6.78 8.56 -3.27
N LEU A 30 -7.45 9.71 -3.18
CA LEU A 30 -7.51 10.52 -1.96
C LEU A 30 -8.28 9.78 -0.84
N ALA A 31 -9.41 9.17 -1.17
CA ALA A 31 -10.22 8.41 -0.23
C ALA A 31 -9.47 7.15 0.27
N ALA A 32 -8.86 6.38 -0.64
CA ALA A 32 -8.11 5.18 -0.28
C ALA A 32 -6.91 5.53 0.61
N SER A 33 -6.09 6.50 0.22
CA SER A 33 -4.91 6.93 0.98
C SER A 33 -5.28 7.54 2.34
N GLY A 34 -6.31 8.39 2.39
CA GLY A 34 -6.81 8.98 3.62
C GLY A 34 -7.36 7.96 4.62
N MET A 35 -8.21 7.03 4.17
CA MET A 35 -8.70 5.94 5.02
C MET A 35 -7.56 5.05 5.53
N SER A 36 -6.59 4.77 4.67
CA SER A 36 -5.44 3.93 5.03
C SER A 36 -4.58 4.58 6.11
N ILE A 37 -4.29 5.87 5.99
CA ILE A 37 -3.53 6.59 7.02
C ILE A 37 -4.27 6.66 8.34
N ALA A 38 -5.55 6.96 8.30
CA ALA A 38 -6.36 7.01 9.51
C ALA A 38 -6.31 5.65 10.23
N ALA A 39 -6.45 4.55 9.50
CA ALA A 39 -6.33 3.20 10.04
C ALA A 39 -4.90 2.88 10.53
N CYS A 40 -3.86 3.27 9.78
CA CYS A 40 -2.46 3.09 10.16
C CYS A 40 -2.13 3.80 11.47
N LEU A 41 -2.58 5.04 11.66
CA LEU A 41 -2.36 5.78 12.90
C LEU A 41 -3.19 5.21 14.05
N ALA A 42 -4.46 4.86 13.79
CA ALA A 42 -5.34 4.29 14.81
C ALA A 42 -4.85 2.95 15.35
N ILE A 43 -4.23 2.11 14.51
CA ILE A 43 -3.73 0.79 14.88
C ILE A 43 -2.25 0.86 15.27
N GLY A 44 -1.43 1.54 14.47
CA GLY A 44 0.02 1.57 14.62
C GLY A 44 0.49 2.39 15.81
N ALA A 45 -0.18 3.51 16.13
CA ALA A 45 0.20 4.33 17.29
C ALA A 45 0.05 3.60 18.63
N PRO A 46 -1.09 2.96 18.97
CA PRO A 46 -1.21 2.24 20.24
C PRO A 46 -0.32 0.99 20.29
N LEU A 47 -0.13 0.28 19.17
CA LEU A 47 0.77 -0.88 19.13
C LEU A 47 2.24 -0.46 19.28
N GLY A 48 2.66 0.61 18.62
CA GLY A 48 4.00 1.18 18.78
C GLY A 48 4.24 1.67 20.21
N PHE A 49 3.24 2.30 20.84
CA PHE A 49 3.31 2.65 22.26
C PHE A 49 3.45 1.41 23.14
N LEU A 50 2.68 0.35 22.92
CA LEU A 50 2.78 -0.87 23.71
C LEU A 50 4.17 -1.50 23.62
N ILE A 51 4.77 -1.53 22.42
CA ILE A 51 6.12 -2.03 22.18
C ILE A 51 7.18 -1.13 22.81
N GLY A 52 7.02 0.19 22.77
CA GLY A 52 7.98 1.15 23.31
C GLY A 52 7.91 1.30 24.84
N TYR A 53 6.72 1.19 25.42
CA TYR A 53 6.44 1.48 26.83
C TYR A 53 6.54 0.27 27.77
N HIS A 54 6.12 -0.92 27.33
CA HIS A 54 6.08 -2.11 28.18
C HIS A 54 7.27 -3.05 27.93
N ASP A 55 7.95 -3.44 29.03
CA ASP A 55 8.98 -4.47 29.05
C ASP A 55 8.39 -5.86 29.29
N PHE A 56 7.94 -6.51 28.22
CA PHE A 56 7.48 -7.91 28.26
C PHE A 56 8.51 -8.86 27.62
N PRO A 57 8.60 -10.14 28.03
CA PRO A 57 9.66 -11.05 27.58
C PRO A 57 9.68 -11.31 26.06
N GLY A 58 8.56 -11.10 25.36
CA GLY A 58 8.45 -11.23 23.90
C GLY A 58 8.74 -9.95 23.10
N ARG A 59 9.04 -8.82 23.75
CA ARG A 59 9.17 -7.50 23.10
C ARG A 59 10.16 -7.49 21.95
N LYS A 60 11.32 -8.12 22.14
CA LYS A 60 12.39 -8.19 21.13
C LYS A 60 11.95 -8.96 19.89
N ALA A 61 11.21 -10.05 20.05
CA ALA A 61 10.71 -10.83 18.92
C ALA A 61 9.68 -10.04 18.10
N VAL A 62 8.76 -9.33 18.77
CA VAL A 62 7.79 -8.46 18.10
C VAL A 62 8.50 -7.33 17.36
N ARG A 63 9.49 -6.68 17.98
CA ARG A 63 10.25 -5.61 17.34
C ARG A 63 10.99 -6.10 16.08
N ILE A 64 11.67 -7.24 16.16
CA ILE A 64 12.34 -7.85 15.01
C ILE A 64 11.32 -8.17 13.91
N ALA A 65 10.14 -8.70 14.26
CA ALA A 65 9.10 -9.00 13.28
C ALA A 65 8.59 -7.73 12.56
N VAL A 66 8.38 -6.64 13.31
CA VAL A 66 7.98 -5.34 12.74
C VAL A 66 9.07 -4.79 11.83
N ASP A 67 10.32 -4.78 12.28
CA ASP A 67 11.46 -4.28 11.47
C ASP A 67 11.68 -5.14 10.22
N THR A 68 11.47 -6.46 10.32
CA THR A 68 11.55 -7.38 9.17
C THR A 68 10.42 -7.11 8.17
N ALA A 69 9.22 -6.79 8.65
CA ALA A 69 8.08 -6.45 7.79
C ALA A 69 8.34 -5.18 6.96
N LEU A 70 9.15 -4.22 7.46
CA LEU A 70 9.56 -3.03 6.71
C LEU A 70 10.43 -3.35 5.49
N CYS A 71 11.21 -4.42 5.57
CA CYS A 71 12.07 -4.88 4.47
C CYS A 71 11.33 -5.77 3.47
N PHE A 72 10.08 -6.15 3.75
CA PHE A 72 9.36 -7.11 2.93
C PHE A 72 8.98 -6.49 1.57
N PRO A 73 9.14 -7.23 0.45
CA PRO A 73 8.76 -6.71 -0.86
C PRO A 73 7.26 -6.41 -0.91
N THR A 74 6.89 -5.20 -1.29
CA THR A 74 5.49 -4.74 -1.22
C THR A 74 4.57 -5.46 -2.19
N VAL A 75 5.12 -5.96 -3.30
CA VAL A 75 4.40 -6.83 -4.24
C VAL A 75 3.93 -8.12 -3.55
N VAL A 76 4.75 -8.70 -2.66
CA VAL A 76 4.38 -9.93 -1.95
C VAL A 76 3.25 -9.64 -0.95
N ILE A 77 3.29 -8.49 -0.27
CA ILE A 77 2.20 -8.04 0.60
C ILE A 77 0.92 -7.86 -0.21
N GLY A 78 0.99 -7.24 -1.39
CA GLY A 78 -0.16 -7.06 -2.27
C GLY A 78 -0.78 -8.38 -2.74
N LEU A 79 0.05 -9.37 -3.08
CA LEU A 79 -0.42 -10.71 -3.44
C LEU A 79 -1.08 -11.41 -2.24
N LEU A 80 -0.51 -11.30 -1.04
CA LEU A 80 -1.09 -11.88 0.17
C LEU A 80 -2.47 -11.28 0.45
N VAL A 81 -2.60 -9.95 0.37
CA VAL A 81 -3.88 -9.26 0.54
C VAL A 81 -4.89 -9.68 -0.53
N TYR A 82 -4.47 -9.78 -1.78
CA TYR A 82 -5.31 -10.26 -2.87
C TYR A 82 -5.85 -11.68 -2.60
N LEU A 83 -5.00 -12.60 -2.15
CA LEU A 83 -5.40 -13.96 -1.82
C LEU A 83 -6.37 -14.00 -0.62
N LEU A 84 -6.16 -13.15 0.39
CA LEU A 84 -7.04 -13.05 1.56
C LEU A 84 -8.43 -12.49 1.23
N LEU A 85 -8.51 -11.51 0.32
CA LEU A 85 -9.77 -10.88 -0.12
C LEU A 85 -10.45 -11.61 -1.28
N SER A 86 -9.74 -12.51 -1.97
CA SER A 86 -10.32 -13.31 -3.05
C SER A 86 -11.47 -14.16 -2.52
N ARG A 87 -12.39 -14.56 -3.40
CA ARG A 87 -13.59 -15.38 -3.04
C ARG A 87 -13.26 -16.70 -2.34
N GLN A 88 -12.02 -17.17 -2.44
CA GLN A 88 -11.52 -18.40 -1.81
C GLN A 88 -10.76 -18.12 -0.49
N GLY A 89 -10.58 -16.85 -0.12
CA GLY A 89 -9.94 -16.42 1.10
C GLY A 89 -10.92 -16.27 2.27
N PRO A 90 -10.41 -16.23 3.52
CA PRO A 90 -11.23 -16.17 4.73
C PRO A 90 -12.09 -14.89 4.86
N LEU A 91 -11.74 -13.82 4.12
CA LEU A 91 -12.49 -12.56 4.05
C LEU A 91 -13.25 -12.41 2.72
N GLY A 92 -13.26 -13.44 1.87
CA GLY A 92 -13.85 -13.41 0.53
C GLY A 92 -15.36 -13.21 0.51
N GLU A 93 -16.07 -13.61 1.57
CA GLU A 93 -17.52 -13.44 1.70
C GLU A 93 -17.95 -11.97 1.76
N LEU A 94 -17.07 -11.06 2.18
CA LEU A 94 -17.40 -9.64 2.26
C LEU A 94 -17.38 -8.93 0.89
N GLY A 95 -16.90 -9.57 -0.18
CA GLY A 95 -16.90 -8.99 -1.52
C GLY A 95 -16.07 -7.71 -1.67
N LEU A 96 -15.06 -7.51 -0.81
CA LEU A 96 -14.24 -6.29 -0.79
C LEU A 96 -13.24 -6.19 -1.95
N LEU A 97 -13.06 -7.25 -2.74
CA LEU A 97 -12.19 -7.24 -3.91
C LEU A 97 -12.70 -6.19 -4.92
N PHE A 98 -11.83 -5.32 -5.43
CA PHE A 98 -12.17 -4.20 -6.33
C PHE A 98 -12.93 -3.02 -5.73
N THR A 99 -12.97 -2.93 -4.39
CA THR A 99 -13.58 -1.80 -3.69
C THR A 99 -12.52 -0.89 -3.07
N ILE A 100 -12.86 0.40 -2.87
CA ILE A 100 -12.02 1.36 -2.13
C ILE A 100 -11.66 0.84 -0.71
N PRO A 101 -12.61 0.28 0.09
CA PRO A 101 -12.25 -0.29 1.39
C PRO A 101 -11.33 -1.51 1.31
N GLY A 102 -11.44 -2.35 0.28
CA GLY A 102 -10.50 -3.46 0.07
C GLY A 102 -9.08 -2.98 -0.22
N MET A 103 -8.97 -1.95 -1.07
CA MET A 103 -7.69 -1.31 -1.36
C MET A 103 -7.08 -0.67 -0.10
N SER A 104 -7.89 0.05 0.69
CA SER A 104 -7.38 0.73 1.88
C SER A 104 -6.88 -0.25 2.96
N ILE A 105 -7.47 -1.44 3.09
CA ILE A 105 -6.96 -2.50 3.98
C ILE A 105 -5.55 -2.93 3.56
N GLY A 106 -5.33 -3.16 2.26
CA GLY A 106 -4.00 -3.55 1.77
C GLY A 106 -2.93 -2.48 2.01
N LEU A 107 -3.27 -1.21 1.74
CA LEU A 107 -2.41 -0.07 2.01
C LEU A 107 -2.19 0.14 3.52
N THR A 108 -3.20 -0.16 4.35
CA THR A 108 -3.07 -0.13 5.82
C THR A 108 -2.09 -1.18 6.31
N LEU A 109 -2.20 -2.42 5.83
CA LEU A 109 -1.28 -3.50 6.20
C LEU A 109 0.17 -3.15 5.87
N LEU A 110 0.38 -2.44 4.75
CA LEU A 110 1.68 -1.93 4.36
C LEU A 110 2.18 -0.78 5.27
N GLY A 111 1.31 0.16 5.64
CA GLY A 111 1.68 1.35 6.40
C GLY A 111 1.80 1.14 7.92
N VAL A 112 1.07 0.18 8.48
CA VAL A 112 1.07 -0.15 9.92
C VAL A 112 2.47 -0.43 10.49
N PRO A 113 3.34 -1.29 9.90
CA PRO A 113 4.68 -1.52 10.45
C PRO A 113 5.54 -0.25 10.49
N ILE A 114 5.36 0.67 9.54
CA ILE A 114 6.09 1.95 9.49
C ILE A 114 5.69 2.81 10.69
N VAL A 115 4.39 2.99 10.90
CA VAL A 115 3.88 3.77 12.03
C VAL A 115 4.27 3.13 13.35
N MET A 116 4.11 1.81 13.49
CA MET A 116 4.48 1.09 14.72
C MET A 116 5.95 1.27 15.09
N ALA A 117 6.87 1.07 14.14
CA ALA A 117 8.31 1.17 14.37
C ALA A 117 8.70 2.60 14.78
N MET A 118 8.18 3.60 14.07
CA MET A 118 8.49 5.01 14.36
C MET A 118 7.87 5.48 15.68
N THR A 119 6.64 5.05 16.00
CA THR A 119 6.03 5.37 17.30
C THR A 119 6.76 4.68 18.45
N ALA A 120 7.15 3.41 18.29
CA ALA A 120 7.94 2.71 19.31
C ALA A 120 9.27 3.42 19.57
N LEU A 121 9.98 3.83 18.52
CA LEU A 121 11.20 4.62 18.63
C LEU A 121 10.97 5.96 19.34
N ALA A 122 9.90 6.66 19.00
CA ALA A 122 9.57 7.95 19.62
C ALA A 122 9.27 7.83 21.12
N VAL A 123 8.57 6.75 21.52
CA VAL A 123 8.26 6.48 22.92
C VAL A 123 9.50 6.08 23.71
N GLU A 124 10.42 5.33 23.10
CA GLU A 124 11.70 4.96 23.72
C GLU A 124 12.65 6.14 23.90
N GLN A 125 12.59 7.11 23.00
CA GLN A 125 13.37 8.35 23.06
C GLN A 125 12.71 9.44 23.91
N ALA A 126 11.46 9.23 24.35
CA ALA A 126 10.76 10.18 25.20
C ALA A 126 11.46 10.30 26.56
N ASP A 127 11.38 11.49 27.16
CA ASP A 127 12.03 11.77 28.44
C ASP A 127 11.51 10.82 29.54
N ALA A 128 12.44 10.15 30.23
CA ALA A 128 12.14 9.29 31.37
C ALA A 128 11.38 10.02 32.48
N ARG A 129 11.54 11.35 32.59
CA ARG A 129 10.77 12.19 33.53
C ARG A 129 9.28 12.15 33.27
N LEU A 130 8.84 12.15 32.00
CA LEU A 130 7.43 12.08 31.64
C LEU A 130 6.76 10.85 32.27
N ARG A 131 7.43 9.70 32.16
CA ARG A 131 6.96 8.43 32.72
C ARG A 131 6.85 8.50 34.25
N LEU A 132 7.86 9.02 34.93
CA LEU A 132 7.87 9.14 36.40
C LEU A 132 6.76 10.08 36.87
N THR A 133 6.58 11.23 36.21
CA THR A 133 5.52 12.18 36.53
C THR A 133 4.14 11.55 36.38
N LEU A 134 3.86 10.87 35.26
CA LEU A 134 2.57 10.20 35.04
C LEU A 134 2.28 9.11 36.10
N LEU A 135 3.30 8.36 36.50
CA LEU A 135 3.18 7.38 37.59
C LEU A 135 2.86 8.04 38.93
N THR A 136 3.49 9.17 39.27
CA THR A 136 3.22 9.90 40.52
C THR A 136 1.85 10.54 40.58
N LEU A 137 1.28 10.91 39.42
CA LEU A 137 -0.11 11.40 39.33
C LEU A 137 -1.15 10.25 39.38
N GLY A 138 -0.71 8.99 39.43
CA GLY A 138 -1.61 7.84 39.43
C GLY A 138 -2.33 7.63 38.10
N ALA A 139 -1.69 8.00 36.98
CA ALA A 139 -2.30 7.89 35.66
C ALA A 139 -2.59 6.43 35.30
N ASP A 140 -3.80 6.17 34.79
CA ASP A 140 -4.20 4.85 34.29
C ASP A 140 -3.56 4.56 32.91
N GLY A 141 -3.54 3.31 32.47
CA GLY A 141 -2.82 2.90 31.25
C GLY A 141 -3.28 3.63 29.98
N ARG A 142 -4.58 3.95 29.88
CA ARG A 142 -5.13 4.76 28.78
C ARG A 142 -4.67 6.22 28.84
N GLN A 143 -4.59 6.78 30.04
CA GLN A 143 -4.11 8.15 30.26
C GLN A 143 -2.62 8.27 29.94
N MET A 144 -1.83 7.25 30.29
CA MET A 144 -0.42 7.15 29.91
C MET A 144 -0.24 7.13 28.40
N LEU A 145 -1.01 6.29 27.70
CA LEU A 145 -1.02 6.23 26.23
C LEU A 145 -1.32 7.60 25.62
N THR A 146 -2.44 8.22 26.01
CA THR A 146 -2.87 9.50 25.42
C THR A 146 -1.89 10.63 25.75
N ALA A 147 -1.36 10.70 26.97
CA ALA A 147 -0.41 11.73 27.36
C ALA A 147 0.93 11.58 26.62
N THR A 148 1.41 10.34 26.48
CA THR A 148 2.67 10.08 25.76
C THR A 148 2.54 10.35 24.26
N LEU A 149 1.41 9.95 23.65
CA LEU A 149 1.14 10.28 22.24
C LEU A 149 0.98 11.78 22.01
N TRP A 150 0.43 12.51 22.99
CA TRP A 150 0.32 13.97 22.92
C TRP A 150 1.69 14.66 22.96
N GLU A 151 2.58 14.20 23.85
CA GLU A 151 3.95 14.70 23.94
C GLU A 151 4.75 14.38 22.66
N THR A 152 4.60 13.16 22.14
CA THR A 152 5.30 12.68 20.95
C THR A 152 4.58 13.03 19.63
N ARG A 153 3.62 13.95 19.64
CA ARG A 153 2.79 14.30 18.45
C ARG A 153 3.60 14.66 17.22
N TYR A 154 4.75 15.32 17.37
CA TYR A 154 5.62 15.69 16.26
C TYR A 154 6.27 14.47 15.61
N HIS A 155 6.66 13.48 16.42
CA HIS A 155 7.14 12.19 15.92
C HIS A 155 6.00 11.39 15.28
N LEU A 156 4.78 11.47 15.81
CA LEU A 156 3.62 10.82 15.22
C LEU A 156 3.24 11.44 13.87
N MET A 157 3.36 12.76 13.73
CA MET A 157 3.22 13.46 12.44
C MET A 157 4.28 12.99 11.44
N LEU A 158 5.53 12.86 11.87
CA LEU A 158 6.61 12.34 11.02
C LEU A 158 6.33 10.90 10.58
N ALA A 159 5.86 10.05 11.49
CA ALA A 159 5.44 8.68 11.18
C ALA A 159 4.27 8.65 10.18
N GLY A 160 3.29 9.54 10.34
CA GLY A 160 2.17 9.70 9.41
C GLY A 160 2.63 10.12 8.01
N VAL A 161 3.55 11.08 7.91
CA VAL A 161 4.12 11.53 6.62
C VAL A 161 4.95 10.42 5.97
N ALA A 162 5.74 9.68 6.74
CA ALA A 162 6.52 8.55 6.23
C ALA A 162 5.61 7.44 5.69
N ALA A 163 4.56 7.08 6.44
CA ALA A 163 3.56 6.12 6.00
C ALA A 163 2.81 6.62 4.76
N PHE A 164 2.44 7.91 4.70
CA PHE A 164 1.83 8.52 3.52
C PHE A 164 2.70 8.40 2.28
N GLY A 165 3.97 8.79 2.38
CA GLY A 165 4.92 8.69 1.27
C GLY A 165 5.01 7.25 0.76
N ARG A 166 4.98 6.26 1.66
CA ARG A 166 5.01 4.86 1.25
C ARG A 166 3.72 4.38 0.61
N ILE A 167 2.57 4.80 1.12
CA ILE A 167 1.24 4.48 0.58
C ILE A 167 1.04 5.09 -0.82
N VAL A 168 1.40 6.36 -1.01
CA VAL A 168 1.27 7.06 -2.30
C VAL A 168 2.20 6.47 -3.36
N SER A 169 3.38 6.00 -2.94
CA SER A 169 4.33 5.35 -3.84
C SER A 169 3.94 3.91 -4.21
N GLU A 170 2.89 3.35 -3.59
CA GLU A 170 2.51 1.95 -3.80
C GLU A 170 1.54 1.77 -4.96
N VAL A 171 2.07 1.26 -6.08
CA VAL A 171 1.29 0.98 -7.30
C VAL A 171 0.87 -0.49 -7.38
N GLY A 172 1.61 -1.41 -6.76
CA GLY A 172 1.35 -2.85 -6.86
C GLY A 172 0.01 -3.26 -6.24
N ILE A 173 -0.25 -2.80 -5.01
CA ILE A 173 -1.50 -3.11 -4.29
C ILE A 173 -2.71 -2.52 -5.01
N SER A 174 -2.61 -1.27 -5.51
CA SER A 174 -3.71 -0.61 -6.21
C SER A 174 -4.04 -1.25 -7.55
N MET A 175 -3.04 -1.75 -8.30
CA MET A 175 -3.28 -2.51 -9.53
C MET A 175 -3.88 -3.89 -9.29
N MET A 176 -3.46 -4.61 -8.25
CA MET A 176 -3.98 -5.96 -7.96
C MET A 176 -5.38 -5.95 -7.34
N VAL A 177 -5.63 -5.04 -6.40
CA VAL A 177 -6.87 -5.00 -5.60
C VAL A 177 -7.87 -3.98 -6.15
N GLY A 178 -7.42 -2.92 -6.82
CA GLY A 178 -8.23 -1.76 -7.19
C GLY A 178 -8.76 -1.69 -8.61
N ALA A 179 -8.35 -2.59 -9.51
CA ALA A 179 -8.54 -2.45 -10.97
C ALA A 179 -10.00 -2.38 -11.50
N THR A 180 -11.03 -2.35 -10.66
CA THR A 180 -12.44 -2.29 -11.09
C THR A 180 -13.26 -1.23 -10.33
N SER A 181 -12.64 -0.36 -9.52
CA SER A 181 -13.37 0.68 -8.77
C SER A 181 -13.82 1.89 -9.62
N SER A 182 -13.30 2.06 -10.84
CA SER A 182 -13.61 3.22 -11.71
C SER A 182 -14.90 3.08 -12.52
N GLY A 183 -15.70 2.01 -12.36
CA GLY A 183 -16.92 1.81 -13.17
C GLY A 183 -16.66 1.62 -14.67
N ILE A 184 -15.39 1.62 -15.07
CA ILE A 184 -14.94 1.28 -16.41
C ILE A 184 -14.98 -0.25 -16.47
N PRO A 185 -15.82 -0.85 -17.34
CA PRO A 185 -15.79 -2.29 -17.52
C PRO A 185 -14.37 -2.67 -17.91
N ALA A 186 -13.81 -3.68 -17.23
CA ALA A 186 -12.52 -4.26 -17.59
C ALA A 186 -12.47 -4.37 -19.11
N PRO A 187 -11.42 -3.86 -19.79
CA PRO A 187 -11.36 -3.94 -21.24
C PRO A 187 -11.63 -5.39 -21.59
N SER A 188 -12.72 -5.63 -22.33
CA SER A 188 -13.10 -6.97 -22.74
C SER A 188 -11.83 -7.67 -23.22
N PRO A 189 -11.55 -8.93 -22.82
CA PRO A 189 -10.42 -9.64 -23.36
C PRO A 189 -10.64 -9.65 -24.87
N ARG A 190 -9.99 -8.71 -25.58
CA ARG A 190 -10.01 -8.70 -27.04
C ARG A 190 -9.49 -10.07 -27.37
N PRO A 191 -10.27 -10.92 -28.07
CA PRO A 191 -9.75 -12.20 -28.50
C PRO A 191 -8.46 -11.85 -29.22
N SER A 192 -7.34 -12.28 -28.63
CA SER A 192 -6.05 -12.11 -29.24
C SER A 192 -6.25 -12.71 -30.61
N ARG A 193 -6.23 -11.87 -31.64
CA ARG A 193 -6.24 -12.32 -33.03
C ARG A 193 -4.88 -12.93 -33.37
N TRP A 194 -4.28 -13.64 -32.40
CA TRP A 194 -3.42 -14.77 -32.63
C TRP A 194 -4.31 -15.88 -33.21
N LYS A 195 -4.66 -15.70 -34.49
CA LYS A 195 -4.87 -16.88 -35.32
C LYS A 195 -3.53 -17.60 -35.31
N PRO A 196 -3.40 -18.83 -34.80
CA PRO A 196 -2.28 -19.64 -35.21
C PRO A 196 -2.36 -19.67 -36.74
N ALA A 197 -1.32 -19.16 -37.40
CA ALA A 197 -1.15 -19.35 -38.82
C ALA A 197 -1.34 -20.85 -39.03
N ARG A 198 -2.39 -21.21 -39.78
CA ARG A 198 -2.67 -22.59 -40.16
C ARG A 198 -1.36 -23.15 -40.67
N ALA A 199 -0.81 -24.14 -39.97
CA ALA A 199 0.28 -24.95 -40.47
C ALA A 199 -0.28 -25.62 -41.74
N THR A 200 -0.10 -24.95 -42.88
CA THR A 200 -0.09 -25.62 -44.16
C THR A 200 1.06 -26.61 -44.05
N THR A 201 0.72 -27.88 -43.89
CA THR A 201 1.65 -29.01 -43.95
C THR A 201 2.55 -28.83 -45.17
N PRO A 202 3.86 -28.60 -45.00
CA PRO A 202 4.79 -28.83 -46.08
C PRO A 202 5.02 -30.33 -46.10
N SER A 203 4.76 -30.94 -47.25
CA SER A 203 5.27 -32.24 -47.61
C SER A 203 6.74 -32.38 -47.19
N ALA A 204 7.04 -33.56 -46.66
CA ALA A 204 8.37 -34.04 -46.30
C ALA A 204 9.51 -33.45 -47.14
N SER A 205 10.48 -32.84 -46.46
CA SER A 205 11.88 -32.86 -46.88
C SER A 205 12.74 -33.01 -45.61
N PRO A 206 13.65 -34.00 -45.54
CA PRO A 206 14.56 -34.13 -44.42
C PRO A 206 15.75 -33.21 -44.69
N TRP A 207 16.16 -32.42 -43.69
CA TRP A 207 17.33 -31.52 -43.69
C TRP A 207 17.12 -30.14 -44.33
N GLY A 208 16.94 -29.12 -43.48
CA GLY A 208 16.90 -27.72 -43.91
C GLY A 208 16.73 -26.77 -42.74
N TRP A 209 17.84 -26.46 -42.06
CA TRP A 209 17.97 -25.32 -41.15
C TRP A 209 17.66 -24.01 -41.88
N CYS A 210 16.88 -23.10 -41.28
CA CYS A 210 16.77 -21.65 -41.56
C CYS A 210 15.56 -21.11 -40.77
N CYS A 211 15.51 -19.93 -40.14
CA CYS A 211 16.46 -18.84 -39.90
C CYS A 211 15.85 -17.99 -38.78
N TRP A 212 16.63 -17.65 -37.76
CA TRP A 212 16.32 -16.60 -36.79
C TRP A 212 16.44 -15.23 -37.50
N PRO A 213 15.50 -14.28 -37.35
CA PRO A 213 15.69 -12.94 -37.88
C PRO A 213 16.52 -12.11 -36.90
N SER A 214 17.79 -11.92 -37.24
CA SER A 214 18.66 -10.85 -36.70
C SER A 214 18.26 -9.49 -37.33
N PRO A 215 18.58 -8.35 -36.67
CA PRO A 215 17.94 -7.06 -36.93
C PRO A 215 18.53 -6.34 -38.15
N CYS A 216 17.66 -5.68 -38.92
CA CYS A 216 18.05 -4.83 -40.04
C CYS A 216 18.71 -3.51 -39.58
N CYS A 217 19.74 -3.10 -40.32
CA CYS A 217 20.26 -1.74 -40.42
C CYS A 217 19.18 -0.71 -40.77
#